data_AF-A0A7S2FJA3-F1
#
_entry.id   AF-A0A7S2FJA3-F1
#
_cell.length_a   1.000
_cell.length_b   1.000
_cell.length_c   1.000
_cell.angle_alpha   90.00
_cell.angle_beta   90.00
_cell.angle_gamma   90.00
#
_symmetry.space_group_name_H-M   'P 1'
#
loop_
_entity.id
_entity.type
_entity.pdbx_description
1 polymer ?
#
loop_
_entity_poly.entity_id
_entity_poly.type
_entity_poly.pdbx_seq_one_letter_code
_entity_poly.pdbx_strand_id
1 'polypeptide(L)'
;RQRYRRTGYAFVTFNKYQVAQAVRDELPKSLQGRGASARMSYLFGGRMSVCPAPEPEDILWENLQFSARQQYIRQAISTVIAFALVLAGTVAIFAANLYVAPGMRYEVESFPIFLGLYVASILLLAGGHVVVFLIVPLLAHKFEVHHTYAARELSIMVKLSFFMCLNTVVN
;
A
#
# COMPACT_ATOMS: atom_id res chain seq x y z
N ARG A 1 -8.43 -8.46 -36.28
CA ARG A 1 -8.72 -9.56 -35.32
C ARG A 1 -8.03 -9.26 -34.00
N GLN A 2 -8.76 -8.79 -32.98
CA GLN A 2 -8.19 -8.56 -31.64
C GLN A 2 -7.87 -9.91 -30.99
N ARG A 3 -6.63 -10.13 -30.55
CA ARG A 3 -6.24 -11.31 -29.77
C ARG A 3 -6.72 -11.11 -28.33
N TYR A 4 -7.70 -11.88 -27.90
CA TYR A 4 -8.11 -11.91 -26.50
C TYR A 4 -6.93 -12.33 -25.62
N ARG A 5 -6.51 -11.46 -24.69
CA ARG A 5 -5.50 -11.78 -23.70
C ARG A 5 -6.14 -12.62 -22.59
N ARG A 6 -5.54 -13.78 -22.28
CA ARG A 6 -5.93 -14.61 -21.14
C ARG A 6 -5.32 -13.97 -19.88
N THR A 7 -6.17 -13.53 -18.97
CA THR A 7 -5.77 -12.85 -17.72
C THR A 7 -5.28 -13.81 -16.63
N GLY A 8 -5.58 -15.12 -16.77
CA GLY A 8 -5.21 -16.12 -15.78
C GLY A 8 -6.21 -16.26 -14.63
N TYR A 9 -7.33 -15.54 -14.67
CA TYR A 9 -8.42 -15.62 -13.69
C TYR A 9 -9.65 -16.29 -14.30
N ALA A 10 -10.38 -17.05 -13.48
CA ALA A 10 -11.65 -17.66 -13.84
C ALA A 10 -12.60 -17.62 -12.64
N PHE A 11 -13.86 -17.27 -12.89
CA PHE A 11 -14.94 -17.34 -11.91
C PHE A 11 -15.72 -18.62 -12.14
N VAL A 12 -15.82 -19.46 -11.11
CA VAL A 12 -16.49 -20.75 -11.18
C VAL A 12 -17.65 -20.74 -10.20
N THR A 13 -18.84 -21.07 -10.69
CA THR A 13 -20.04 -21.21 -9.89
C THR A 13 -20.32 -22.68 -9.60
N PHE A 14 -20.90 -22.95 -8.44
CA PHE A 14 -21.30 -24.28 -8.02
C PHE A 14 -22.78 -24.27 -7.65
N ASN A 15 -23.48 -25.37 -7.94
CA ASN A 15 -24.90 -25.51 -7.59
C ASN A 15 -25.13 -25.57 -6.07
N LYS A 16 -24.11 -25.96 -5.30
CA LYS A 16 -24.19 -26.11 -3.83
C LYS A 16 -23.00 -25.42 -3.18
N TYR A 17 -23.28 -24.64 -2.13
CA TYR A 17 -22.26 -23.94 -1.34
C TYR A 17 -21.22 -24.88 -0.72
N GLN A 18 -21.66 -26.06 -0.23
CA GLN A 18 -20.79 -27.07 0.36
C GLN A 18 -19.71 -27.57 -0.62
N VAL A 19 -20.04 -27.67 -1.92
CA VAL A 19 -19.08 -28.09 -2.95
C VAL A 19 -18.03 -27.02 -3.18
N ALA A 20 -18.43 -25.74 -3.20
CA ALA A 20 -17.50 -24.63 -3.33
C ALA A 20 -16.50 -24.58 -2.16
N GLN A 21 -16.98 -24.81 -0.93
CA GLN A 21 -16.12 -24.91 0.25
C GLN A 21 -15.17 -26.09 0.17
N ALA A 22 -15.66 -27.29 -0.18
CA ALA A 22 -14.83 -28.48 -0.33
C ALA A 22 -13.70 -28.28 -1.36
N VAL A 23 -14.01 -27.71 -2.53
CA VAL A 23 -13.01 -27.41 -3.56
C VAL A 23 -11.94 -26.44 -3.04
N ARG A 24 -12.35 -25.39 -2.32
CA ARG A 24 -11.40 -24.42 -1.74
C ARG A 24 -10.44 -25.09 -0.77
N ASP A 25 -10.93 -26.02 0.05
CA ASP A 25 -10.15 -26.61 1.13
C ASP A 25 -9.32 -27.84 0.67
N GLU A 26 -9.75 -28.55 -0.38
CA GLU A 26 -9.06 -29.73 -0.92
C GLU A 26 -8.05 -29.41 -2.03
N LEU A 27 -8.29 -28.39 -2.86
CA LEU A 27 -7.41 -28.08 -3.99
C LEU A 27 -5.95 -27.79 -3.55
N PRO A 28 -5.69 -27.03 -2.46
CA PRO A 28 -4.33 -26.79 -1.98
C PRO A 28 -3.61 -28.07 -1.56
N LYS A 29 -4.34 -29.02 -0.97
CA LYS A 29 -3.81 -30.30 -0.46
C LYS A 29 -3.46 -31.25 -1.60
N SER A 30 -4.34 -31.33 -2.60
CA SER A 30 -4.12 -32.14 -3.82
C SER A 30 -2.89 -31.66 -4.61
N LEU A 31 -2.64 -30.36 -4.63
CA LEU A 31 -1.48 -29.77 -5.29
C LEU A 31 -0.15 -29.98 -4.53
N GLN A 32 -0.19 -30.15 -3.20
CA GLN A 32 0.99 -30.36 -2.36
C GLN A 32 1.63 -31.75 -2.50
N GLY A 33 0.88 -32.74 -2.99
CA GLY A 33 1.35 -34.13 -3.15
C GLY A 33 2.25 -34.40 -4.38
N ARG A 34 2.48 -33.40 -5.25
CA ARG A 34 3.33 -33.55 -6.45
C ARG A 34 4.76 -33.14 -6.13
N GLY A 35 5.72 -34.05 -6.38
CA GLY A 35 7.12 -33.99 -5.91
C GLY A 35 7.97 -32.76 -6.31
N ALA A 36 9.27 -32.82 -6.04
CA ALA A 36 10.20 -31.68 -6.07
C ALA A 36 10.20 -30.85 -7.38
N SER A 37 10.01 -31.49 -8.54
CA SER A 37 9.92 -30.81 -9.84
C SER A 37 8.67 -29.93 -9.98
N ALA A 38 7.52 -30.41 -9.49
CA ALA A 38 6.30 -29.61 -9.46
C ALA A 38 6.48 -28.41 -8.52
N ARG A 39 7.14 -28.61 -7.37
CA ARG A 39 7.52 -27.56 -6.40
C ARG A 39 8.27 -26.38 -7.06
N MET A 40 9.13 -26.66 -8.03
CA MET A 40 9.90 -25.64 -8.74
C MET A 40 9.04 -24.89 -9.77
N SER A 41 8.17 -25.58 -10.51
CA SER A 41 7.16 -24.94 -11.38
C SER A 41 6.12 -24.12 -10.58
N TYR A 42 5.84 -24.50 -9.33
CA TYR A 42 4.95 -23.76 -8.43
C TYR A 42 5.57 -22.46 -7.89
N LEU A 43 6.90 -22.37 -7.75
CA LEU A 43 7.61 -21.15 -7.37
C LEU A 43 7.64 -20.10 -8.50
N PHE A 44 7.60 -20.54 -9.75
CA PHE A 44 7.72 -19.68 -10.94
C PHE A 44 6.40 -19.37 -11.67
N GLY A 45 5.25 -19.54 -11.01
CA GLY A 45 3.96 -19.00 -11.49
C GLY A 45 2.92 -20.01 -11.98
N GLY A 46 3.09 -21.31 -11.69
CA GLY A 46 2.10 -22.35 -12.01
C GLY A 46 1.03 -22.61 -10.93
N ARG A 47 0.85 -21.72 -9.95
CA ARG A 47 -0.02 -21.99 -8.79
C ARG A 47 -1.43 -21.43 -9.01
N MET A 48 -2.39 -22.31 -9.28
CA MET A 48 -3.81 -21.96 -9.23
C MET A 48 -4.19 -21.69 -7.78
N SER A 49 -4.60 -20.47 -7.48
CA SER A 49 -5.12 -20.08 -6.17
C SER A 49 -6.64 -20.03 -6.27
N VAL A 50 -7.33 -20.65 -5.30
CA VAL A 50 -8.78 -20.56 -5.18
C VAL A 50 -9.09 -19.74 -3.95
N CYS A 51 -9.83 -18.66 -4.16
CA CYS A 51 -10.38 -17.82 -3.11
C CYS A 51 -11.89 -17.67 -3.33
N PRO A 52 -12.66 -17.36 -2.28
CA PRO A 52 -14.02 -16.86 -2.45
C PRO A 52 -14.02 -15.69 -3.42
N ALA A 53 -14.92 -15.71 -4.40
CA ALA A 53 -15.07 -14.59 -5.31
C ALA A 53 -15.60 -13.38 -4.52
N PRO A 54 -15.01 -12.20 -4.70
CA PRO A 54 -15.58 -10.96 -4.19
C PRO A 54 -16.89 -10.63 -4.92
N GLU A 55 -17.65 -9.69 -4.37
CA GLU A 55 -18.86 -9.20 -5.01
C GLU A 55 -18.54 -8.56 -6.38
N PRO A 56 -19.43 -8.69 -7.38
CA PRO A 56 -19.12 -8.27 -8.75
C PRO A 56 -18.86 -6.76 -8.87
N GLU A 57 -19.43 -5.96 -7.97
CA GLU A 57 -19.21 -4.52 -7.88
C GLU A 57 -17.88 -4.14 -7.24
N ASP A 58 -17.31 -5.02 -6.41
CA ASP A 58 -16.00 -4.82 -5.78
C ASP A 58 -14.85 -5.15 -6.75
N ILE A 59 -15.12 -5.79 -7.90
CA ILE A 59 -14.09 -6.20 -8.86
C ILE A 59 -13.69 -5.04 -9.78
N LEU A 60 -12.39 -4.74 -9.82
CA LEU A 60 -11.75 -3.82 -10.76
C LEU A 60 -11.37 -4.56 -12.05
N TRP A 61 -12.32 -4.66 -12.97
CA TRP A 61 -12.20 -5.44 -14.22
C TRP A 61 -11.02 -5.01 -15.11
N GLU A 62 -10.71 -3.71 -15.15
CA GLU A 62 -9.60 -3.13 -15.88
C GLU A 62 -8.23 -3.61 -15.39
N ASN A 63 -8.16 -4.04 -14.13
CA ASN A 63 -6.92 -4.44 -13.47
C ASN A 63 -6.69 -5.96 -13.50
N LEU A 64 -7.69 -6.76 -13.88
CA LEU A 64 -7.57 -8.23 -13.95
C LEU A 64 -6.47 -8.69 -14.93
N GLN A 65 -6.13 -7.86 -15.92
CA GLN A 65 -5.10 -8.18 -16.91
C GLN A 65 -3.66 -8.17 -16.36
N PHE A 66 -3.44 -7.58 -15.18
CA PHE A 66 -2.12 -7.50 -14.58
C PHE A 66 -1.84 -8.72 -13.69
N SER A 67 -0.60 -9.21 -13.76
CA SER A 67 -0.16 -10.31 -12.93
C SER A 67 0.11 -9.86 -11.49
N ALA A 68 0.01 -10.79 -10.53
CA ALA A 68 0.32 -10.52 -9.13
C ALA A 68 1.73 -9.91 -8.94
N ARG A 69 2.72 -10.36 -9.72
CA ARG A 69 4.07 -9.79 -9.68
C ARG A 69 4.09 -8.32 -10.05
N GLN A 70 3.35 -7.92 -11.10
CA GLN A 70 3.26 -6.53 -11.51
C GLN A 70 2.57 -5.67 -10.45
N GLN A 71 1.52 -6.20 -9.80
CA GLN A 71 0.86 -5.56 -8.67
C GLN A 71 1.85 -5.31 -7.52
N TYR A 72 2.59 -6.34 -7.07
CA TYR A 72 3.56 -6.19 -5.98
C TYR A 72 4.67 -5.19 -6.33
N ILE A 73 5.19 -5.20 -7.56
CA ILE A 73 6.23 -4.24 -7.97
C ILE A 73 5.69 -2.82 -7.91
N ARG A 74 4.47 -2.57 -8.41
CA ARG A 74 3.85 -1.24 -8.36
C ARG A 74 3.55 -0.80 -6.93
N GLN A 75 3.06 -1.70 -6.08
CA GLN A 75 2.86 -1.43 -4.66
C GLN A 75 4.18 -1.10 -3.96
N ALA A 76 5.26 -1.83 -4.24
CA ALA A 76 6.59 -1.53 -3.71
C ALA A 76 7.07 -0.14 -4.14
N ILE A 77 6.96 0.19 -5.44
CA ILE A 77 7.36 1.51 -5.96
C ILE A 77 6.54 2.63 -5.30
N SER A 78 5.21 2.50 -5.21
CA SER A 78 4.36 3.49 -4.55
C SER A 78 4.74 3.71 -3.08
N THR A 79 5.10 2.62 -2.39
CA THR A 79 5.50 2.66 -0.98
C THR A 79 6.86 3.34 -0.82
N VAL A 80 7.81 3.06 -1.71
CA VAL A 80 9.12 3.74 -1.74
C VAL A 80 8.97 5.24 -1.99
N ILE A 81 8.09 5.64 -2.93
CA ILE A 81 7.81 7.06 -3.19
C ILE A 81 7.23 7.74 -1.94
N ALA A 82 6.22 7.13 -1.31
CA ALA A 82 5.62 7.67 -0.09
C ALA A 82 6.64 7.75 1.06
N PHE A 83 7.49 6.74 1.21
CA PHE A 83 8.55 6.72 2.22
C PHE A 83 9.59 7.82 1.98
N ALA A 84 10.02 8.03 0.73
CA ALA A 84 10.97 9.09 0.39
C ALA A 84 10.41 10.49 0.72
N LEU A 85 9.11 10.70 0.52
CA LEU A 85 8.44 11.96 0.86
C LEU A 85 8.38 12.20 2.38
N VAL A 86 8.04 11.16 3.16
CA VAL A 86 8.07 11.25 4.62
C VAL A 86 9.48 11.55 5.11
N LEU A 87 10.49 10.84 4.59
CA LEU A 87 11.89 11.06 4.94
C LEU A 87 12.36 12.48 4.59
N ALA A 88 11.98 13.01 3.42
CA ALA A 88 12.29 14.37 3.04
C ALA A 88 11.65 15.39 3.99
N GLY A 89 10.39 15.16 4.40
CA GLY A 89 9.71 15.97 5.42
C GLY A 89 10.44 15.95 6.75
N THR A 90 10.84 14.78 7.23
CA THR A 90 11.65 14.63 8.45
C THR A 90 12.97 15.38 8.37
N VAL A 91 13.71 15.25 7.26
CA VAL A 91 14.98 15.96 7.09
C VAL A 91 14.78 17.48 7.11
N ALA A 92 13.68 17.97 6.52
CA ALA A 92 13.35 19.39 6.56
C ALA A 92 13.04 19.88 7.99
N ILE A 93 12.28 19.10 8.78
CA ILE A 93 12.01 19.38 10.20
C ILE A 93 13.31 19.41 11.00
N PHE A 94 14.15 18.39 10.84
CA PHE A 94 15.42 18.28 11.54
C PHE A 94 16.35 19.45 11.21
N ALA A 95 16.46 19.81 9.93
CA ALA A 95 17.23 20.98 9.51
C ALA A 95 16.69 22.27 10.12
N ALA A 96 15.38 22.50 10.08
CA ALA A 96 14.75 23.66 10.70
C ALA A 96 15.06 23.75 12.20
N ASN A 97 14.96 22.64 12.92
CA ASN A 97 15.30 22.57 14.34
C ASN A 97 16.79 22.87 14.60
N LEU A 98 17.69 22.37 13.76
CA LEU A 98 19.13 22.63 13.90
C LEU A 98 19.48 24.11 13.68
N TYR A 99 18.81 24.81 12.77
CA TYR A 99 19.03 26.23 12.54
C TYR A 99 18.36 27.11 13.62
N VAL A 100 17.20 26.71 14.14
CA VAL A 100 16.44 27.48 15.12
C VAL A 100 16.99 27.30 16.56
N ALA A 101 17.42 26.09 16.93
CA ALA A 101 17.90 25.78 18.28
C ALA A 101 19.10 26.61 18.79
N PRO A 102 20.15 26.91 18.00
CA PRO A 102 21.26 27.74 18.45
C PRO A 102 20.88 29.23 18.57
N GLY A 103 19.94 29.72 17.74
CA GLY A 103 19.42 31.09 17.85
C GLY A 103 18.57 31.31 19.11
N MET A 104 17.87 30.26 19.57
CA MET A 104 17.06 30.30 20.80
C MET A 104 17.89 30.29 22.10
N ARG A 105 19.17 29.91 22.05
CA ARG A 105 20.05 29.83 23.23
C ARG A 105 20.65 31.18 23.66
N TYR A 106 20.56 32.22 22.83
CA TYR A 106 21.25 33.48 23.12
C TYR A 106 20.36 34.70 23.38
N GLU A 107 19.19 34.88 22.76
CA GLU A 107 18.28 35.99 23.14
C GLU A 107 16.82 35.72 22.69
N VAL A 108 16.00 35.04 23.51
CA VAL A 108 14.54 35.04 23.28
C VAL A 108 13.84 35.51 24.55
N GLU A 109 14.00 36.80 24.86
CA GLU A 109 13.22 37.46 25.91
C GLU A 109 11.79 37.80 25.47
N SER A 110 11.46 37.65 24.18
CA SER A 110 10.14 38.00 23.64
C SER A 110 9.29 36.77 23.31
N PHE A 111 8.30 36.53 24.18
CA PHE A 111 7.17 35.60 24.00
C PHE A 111 6.61 35.47 22.56
N PRO A 112 6.44 36.56 21.75
CA PRO A 112 5.92 36.43 20.38
C PRO A 112 6.82 35.61 19.43
N ILE A 113 8.15 35.64 19.59
CA ILE A 113 9.04 34.86 18.72
C ILE A 113 8.92 33.37 19.04
N PHE A 114 8.88 33.03 20.33
CA PHE A 114 8.65 31.66 20.79
C PHE A 114 7.31 31.11 20.29
N LEU A 115 6.23 31.89 20.43
CA LEU A 115 4.90 31.52 19.94
C LEU A 115 4.89 31.31 18.42
N GLY A 116 5.54 32.20 17.66
CA GLY A 116 5.65 32.08 16.21
C GLY A 116 6.37 30.81 15.76
N LEU A 117 7.48 30.46 16.39
CA LEU A 117 8.24 29.23 16.10
C LEU A 117 7.44 27.97 16.47
N TYR A 118 6.72 27.99 17.59
CA TYR A 118 5.86 26.89 18.01
C TYR A 118 4.68 26.67 17.05
N VAL A 119 4.02 27.74 16.60
CA VAL A 119 2.96 27.64 15.60
C VAL A 119 3.52 27.14 14.27
N ALA A 120 4.70 27.61 13.86
CA ALA A 120 5.35 27.16 12.63
C ALA A 120 5.69 25.66 12.66
N SER A 121 6.16 25.12 13.79
CA SER A 121 6.46 23.69 13.91
C SER A 121 5.19 22.82 13.83
N ILE A 122 4.09 23.25 14.47
CA ILE A 122 2.78 22.59 14.35
C ILE A 122 2.28 22.60 12.90
N LEU A 123 2.35 23.74 12.22
CA LEU A 123 1.92 23.86 10.82
C LEU A 123 2.74 22.97 9.90
N LEU A 124 4.04 22.84 10.15
CA LEU A 124 4.92 22.00 9.35
C LEU A 124 4.64 20.50 9.57
N LEU A 125 4.37 20.10 10.81
CA LEU A 125 3.89 18.74 11.13
C LEU A 125 2.54 18.44 10.47
N ALA A 126 1.56 19.33 10.65
CA ALA A 126 0.23 19.19 10.06
C ALA A 126 0.30 19.12 8.52
N GLY A 127 1.10 20.00 7.90
CA GLY A 127 1.35 20.00 6.46
C GLY A 127 1.94 18.68 5.97
N GLY A 128 2.93 18.13 6.68
CA GLY A 128 3.51 16.81 6.36
C GLY A 128 2.46 15.69 6.38
N HIS A 129 1.60 15.65 7.39
CA HIS A 129 0.52 14.67 7.47
C HIS A 129 -0.51 14.83 6.34
N VAL A 130 -0.90 16.06 6.01
CA VAL A 130 -1.81 16.35 4.89
C VAL A 130 -1.21 15.86 3.57
N VAL A 131 0.08 16.08 3.33
CA VAL A 131 0.77 15.61 2.12
C VAL A 131 0.70 14.10 1.99
N VAL A 132 0.99 13.35 3.06
CA VAL A 132 0.88 11.87 3.06
C VAL A 132 -0.56 11.43 2.81
N PHE A 133 -1.52 12.10 3.45
CA PHE A 133 -2.95 11.81 3.31
C PHE A 133 -3.47 12.02 1.88
N LEU A 134 -2.87 12.95 1.13
CA LEU A 134 -3.22 13.19 -0.27
C LEU A 134 -2.48 12.25 -1.23
N ILE A 135 -1.19 12.04 -1.01
CA ILE A 135 -0.34 11.32 -1.96
C ILE A 135 -0.60 9.82 -1.95
N VAL A 136 -0.81 9.21 -0.78
CA VAL A 136 -1.02 7.76 -0.67
C VAL A 136 -2.29 7.31 -1.43
N PRO A 137 -3.48 7.91 -1.24
CA PRO A 137 -4.66 7.56 -2.03
C PRO A 137 -4.50 7.86 -3.52
N LEU A 138 -3.81 8.95 -3.87
CA LEU A 138 -3.57 9.32 -5.27
C LEU A 138 -2.70 8.28 -5.98
N LEU A 139 -1.61 7.83 -5.35
CA LEU A 139 -0.77 6.74 -5.85
C LEU A 139 -1.57 5.42 -5.94
N ALA A 140 -2.39 5.12 -4.93
CA ALA A 140 -3.20 3.91 -4.92
C ALA A 140 -4.26 3.87 -6.03
N HIS A 141 -4.82 5.03 -6.40
CA HIS A 141 -5.84 5.12 -7.45
C HIS A 141 -5.23 5.21 -8.86
N LYS A 142 -4.13 5.95 -9.05
CA LYS A 142 -3.60 6.23 -10.39
C LYS A 142 -2.47 5.30 -10.81
N PHE A 143 -1.73 4.73 -9.87
CA PHE A 143 -0.50 4.00 -10.16
C PHE A 143 -0.54 2.53 -9.74
N GLU A 144 -1.08 2.25 -8.55
CA GLU A 144 -1.23 0.89 -8.05
C GLU A 144 -2.33 0.14 -8.79
N VAL A 145 -2.17 -1.17 -8.84
CA VAL A 145 -3.08 -2.07 -9.55
C VAL A 145 -3.62 -3.05 -8.54
N HIS A 146 -4.86 -2.84 -8.12
CA HIS A 146 -5.60 -3.75 -7.25
C HIS A 146 -6.71 -4.42 -8.04
N HIS A 147 -7.02 -5.68 -7.73
CA HIS A 147 -8.14 -6.39 -8.36
C HIS A 147 -9.48 -6.10 -7.71
N THR A 148 -9.49 -5.61 -6.47
CA THR A 148 -10.71 -5.20 -5.77
C THR A 148 -10.61 -3.82 -5.15
N TYR A 149 -11.76 -3.15 -4.98
CA TYR A 149 -11.85 -1.88 -4.27
C TYR A 149 -11.49 -2.07 -2.80
N ALA A 150 -12.00 -3.11 -2.15
CA ALA A 150 -11.70 -3.42 -0.75
C ALA A 150 -10.20 -3.61 -0.49
N ALA A 151 -9.47 -4.32 -1.36
CA ALA A 151 -8.03 -4.51 -1.21
C ALA A 151 -7.25 -3.19 -1.39
N ARG A 152 -7.73 -2.32 -2.28
CA ARG A 152 -7.14 -0.98 -2.48
C ARG A 152 -7.34 -0.12 -1.24
N GLU A 153 -8.54 -0.09 -0.68
CA GLU A 153 -8.85 0.67 0.53
C GLU A 153 -8.03 0.18 1.72
N LEU A 154 -7.93 -1.13 1.92
CA LEU A 154 -7.11 -1.72 2.97
C LEU A 154 -5.62 -1.33 2.78
N SER A 155 -5.10 -1.41 1.56
CA SER A 155 -3.72 -0.97 1.26
C SER A 155 -3.49 0.50 1.61
N ILE A 156 -4.44 1.37 1.25
CA ILE A 156 -4.39 2.80 1.61
C ILE A 156 -4.38 2.98 3.13
N MET A 157 -5.30 2.33 3.85
CA MET A 157 -5.41 2.46 5.31
C MET A 157 -4.14 1.97 6.02
N VAL A 158 -3.58 0.84 5.59
CA VAL A 158 -2.34 0.29 6.15
C VAL A 158 -1.17 1.23 5.91
N LYS A 159 -1.02 1.76 4.68
CA LYS A 159 0.07 2.71 4.35
C LYS A 159 -0.07 4.00 5.14
N LEU A 160 -1.26 4.58 5.19
CA LEU A 160 -1.51 5.80 5.97
C LEU A 160 -1.18 5.58 7.44
N SER A 161 -1.66 4.48 8.03
CA SER A 161 -1.38 4.16 9.44
C SER A 161 0.11 3.99 9.70
N PHE A 162 0.82 3.28 8.81
CA PHE A 162 2.27 3.09 8.89
C PHE A 162 3.03 4.41 8.82
N PHE A 163 2.74 5.25 7.81
CA PHE A 163 3.45 6.52 7.62
C PHE A 163 3.09 7.56 8.67
N MET A 164 1.85 7.60 9.15
CA MET A 164 1.46 8.45 10.27
C MET A 164 2.20 8.05 11.54
N CYS A 165 2.23 6.76 11.88
CA CYS A 165 2.98 6.26 13.03
C CYS A 165 4.48 6.58 12.93
N LEU A 166 5.09 6.33 11.76
CA LEU A 166 6.49 6.63 11.52
C LEU A 166 6.78 8.13 11.66
N ASN A 167 5.95 8.99 11.09
CA ASN A 167 6.13 10.44 11.19
C ASN A 167 5.94 10.96 12.63
N THR A 168 5.09 10.32 13.44
CA THR A 168 4.90 10.70 14.85
C THR A 168 6.02 10.18 15.75
N VAL A 169 6.62 9.03 15.47
CA VAL A 169 7.74 8.50 16.29
C VAL A 169 9.04 9.25 16.03
N VAL A 170 9.23 9.73 14.79
CA VAL A 170 10.48 10.36 14.36
C VAL A 170 10.54 11.85 14.72
N ASN A 171 9.40 12.51 14.92
CA ASN A 171 9.31 13.92 15.32
C ASN A 171 8.98 14.07 16.81
#